data_AF-E6Q6U8-F1
#
_entry.id   AF-E6Q6U8-F1
#
_cell.length_a   1.000
_cell.length_b   1.000
_cell.length_c   1.000
_cell.angle_alpha   90.00
_cell.angle_beta   90.00
_cell.angle_gamma   90.00
#
_symmetry.space_group_name_H-M   'P 1'
#
loop_
_entity.id
_entity.type
_entity.pdbx_description
1 polymer ?
#
loop_
_entity_poly.entity_id
_entity_poly.type
_entity_poly.pdbx_seq_one_letter_code
_entity_poly.pdbx_strand_id
1 'polypeptide(L)'
;MERSSTATIFVYSALIVAFFPAFHFVLGATPGVPPDSLTLRLAAAAVAAAVAIALLLAPRLRRYSPNLQLLNVLPTIVASPILVVNSGNNPSYIAGSLVLAIGVQQAFYRTRDFIIVLVTTLGVEVLYSAIRGVFFSPANLNALALTGSGFFVAMAAGILRLRVQRNERELRSIVRDRTRELSEANAKLEEMSVTDPLTGLRNRRFLAQHLEFEVAAALRRTGDVPDADLLFFSSTSTTSKRSTIPTAITPEI
;
A
#
# COMPACT_ATOMS: atom_id res chain seq x y z
N MET A 1 -1.59 9.44 -4.33
CA MET A 1 -0.11 9.58 -4.41
C MET A 1 0.40 10.71 -3.52
N GLU A 2 -0.13 11.93 -3.64
CA GLU A 2 0.38 13.13 -2.95
C GLU A 2 0.45 13.05 -1.41
N ARG A 3 -0.59 12.51 -0.74
CA ARG A 3 -0.56 12.28 0.71
C ARG A 3 0.54 11.31 1.16
N SER A 4 0.76 10.24 0.39
CA SER A 4 1.82 9.26 0.67
C SER A 4 3.20 9.90 0.53
N SER A 5 3.43 10.66 -0.56
CA SER A 5 4.73 11.32 -0.79
C SER A 5 5.06 12.37 0.26
N THR A 6 4.06 13.12 0.73
CA THR A 6 4.28 14.14 1.78
C THR A 6 4.61 13.49 3.12
N ALA A 7 3.93 12.39 3.48
CA ALA A 7 4.26 11.64 4.69
C ALA A 7 5.69 11.09 4.66
N THR A 8 6.12 10.57 3.50
CA THR A 8 7.50 10.12 3.28
C THR A 8 8.50 11.24 3.59
N ILE A 9 8.30 12.46 3.08
CA ILE A 9 9.22 13.58 3.35
C ILE A 9 9.36 13.86 4.84
N PHE A 10 8.26 13.90 5.59
CA PHE A 10 8.33 14.12 7.03
C PHE A 10 9.12 13.04 7.76
N VAL A 11 8.88 11.77 7.41
CA VAL A 11 9.63 10.64 7.97
C VAL A 11 11.12 10.77 7.67
N TYR A 12 11.49 11.01 6.41
CA TYR A 12 12.91 11.14 6.03
C TYR A 12 13.57 12.38 6.61
N SER A 13 12.84 13.49 6.72
CA SER A 13 13.36 14.71 7.35
C SER A 13 13.65 14.44 8.83
N ALA A 14 12.74 13.78 9.54
CA ALA A 14 12.95 13.40 10.94
C ALA A 14 14.14 12.43 11.09
N LEU A 15 14.26 11.43 10.21
CA LEU A 15 15.38 10.50 10.21
C LEU A 15 16.71 11.21 9.94
N ILE A 16 16.79 12.09 8.94
CA ILE A 16 18.00 12.85 8.63
C ILE A 16 18.37 13.74 9.81
N VAL A 17 17.42 14.51 10.35
CA VAL A 17 17.67 15.45 11.45
C VAL A 17 18.14 14.73 12.71
N ALA A 18 17.54 13.59 13.04
CA ALA A 18 17.90 12.84 14.24
C ALA A 18 19.18 12.02 14.06
N PHE A 19 19.25 11.19 13.01
CA PHE A 19 20.29 10.17 12.91
C PHE A 19 21.55 10.68 12.22
N PHE A 20 21.45 11.54 11.20
CA PHE A 20 22.62 11.92 10.43
C PHE A 20 23.67 12.68 11.26
N PRO A 21 23.30 13.65 12.13
CA PRO A 21 24.22 14.22 13.12
C PRO A 21 24.59 13.25 14.24
N ALA A 22 23.66 12.40 14.71
CA ALA A 22 23.94 11.46 15.80
C ALA A 22 25.10 10.49 15.48
N PHE A 23 25.27 10.12 14.21
CA PHE A 23 26.41 9.32 13.77
C PHE A 23 27.78 9.94 14.11
N HIS A 24 27.90 11.26 14.19
CA HIS A 24 29.14 11.91 14.65
C HIS A 24 29.54 11.42 16.05
N PHE A 25 28.57 11.40 16.98
CA PHE A 25 28.82 10.99 18.37
C PHE A 25 29.06 9.48 18.46
N VAL A 26 28.30 8.67 17.70
CA VAL A 26 28.49 7.22 17.66
C VAL A 26 29.88 6.85 17.14
N LEU A 27 30.31 7.48 16.05
CA LEU A 27 31.63 7.25 15.47
C LEU A 27 32.74 7.79 16.37
N GLY A 28 32.55 8.95 17.00
CA GLY A 28 33.49 9.51 17.98
C GLY A 28 33.67 8.66 19.24
N ALA A 29 32.66 7.86 19.61
CA ALA A 29 32.76 6.90 20.72
C ALA A 29 33.46 5.59 20.32
N THR A 30 33.69 5.36 19.02
CA THR A 30 34.27 4.12 18.49
C THR A 30 35.80 4.24 18.41
N PRO A 31 36.57 3.33 19.02
CA PRO A 31 38.03 3.40 18.99
C PRO A 31 38.57 3.21 17.56
N GLY A 32 39.58 4.00 17.19
CA GLY A 32 40.24 3.91 15.88
C GLY A 32 39.48 4.57 14.72
N VAL A 33 38.36 5.26 15.00
CA VAL A 33 37.63 6.02 13.99
C VAL A 33 38.08 7.49 14.03
N PRO A 34 38.51 8.08 12.90
CA PRO A 34 38.93 9.47 12.87
C PRO A 34 37.74 10.42 13.10
N PRO A 35 37.97 11.58 13.74
CA PRO A 35 36.92 12.57 13.95
C PRO A 35 36.47 13.17 12.62
N ASP A 36 35.17 13.40 12.50
CA ASP A 36 34.56 14.02 11.31
C ASP A 36 33.86 15.33 11.59
N SER A 37 33.38 15.97 10.52
CA SER A 37 32.78 17.30 10.55
C SER A 37 31.32 17.23 11.00
N LEU A 38 31.06 17.58 12.27
CA LEU A 38 29.71 17.80 12.78
C LEU A 38 28.99 18.92 12.01
N THR A 39 29.72 19.96 11.60
CA THR A 39 29.16 21.10 10.85
C THR A 39 28.55 20.67 9.51
N LEU A 40 29.21 19.78 8.76
CA LEU A 40 28.69 19.25 7.50
C LEU A 40 27.41 18.43 7.72
N ARG A 41 27.36 17.64 8.79
CA ARG A 41 26.17 16.85 9.16
C ARG A 41 25.00 17.74 9.58
N LEU A 42 25.27 18.74 10.41
CA LEU A 42 24.25 19.71 10.84
C LEU A 42 23.74 20.57 9.68
N ALA A 43 24.60 20.95 8.73
CA ALA A 43 24.17 21.67 7.54
C ALA A 43 23.18 20.85 6.70
N ALA A 44 23.46 19.56 6.49
CA ALA A 44 22.53 18.66 5.79
C ALA A 44 21.21 18.48 6.56
N ALA A 45 21.28 18.29 7.89
CA ALA A 45 20.11 18.21 8.76
C ALA A 45 19.28 19.49 8.76
N ALA A 46 19.92 20.66 8.73
CA ALA A 46 19.23 21.95 8.69
C ALA A 46 18.42 22.14 7.42
N VAL A 47 18.94 21.70 6.26
CA VAL A 47 18.16 21.72 5.01
C VAL A 47 16.95 20.79 5.13
N ALA A 48 17.12 19.59 5.69
CA ALA A 48 16.00 18.67 5.86
C ALA A 48 14.92 19.22 6.81
N ALA A 49 15.33 19.84 7.91
CA ALA A 49 14.42 20.55 8.82
C ALA A 49 13.70 21.70 8.10
N ALA A 50 14.41 22.49 7.30
CA ALA A 50 13.84 23.60 6.55
C ALA A 50 12.78 23.13 5.53
N VAL A 51 13.03 22.02 4.81
CA VAL A 51 12.03 21.43 3.90
C VAL A 51 10.79 20.97 4.67
N ALA A 52 10.96 20.30 5.80
CA ALA A 52 9.84 19.87 6.63
C ALA A 52 9.02 21.07 7.17
N ILE A 53 9.68 22.09 7.70
CA ILE A 53 9.02 23.32 8.19
C ILE A 53 8.28 24.03 7.06
N ALA A 54 8.88 24.15 5.88
CA ALA A 54 8.24 24.75 4.72
C ALA A 54 6.95 24.01 4.31
N LEU A 55 6.93 22.67 4.38
CA LEU A 55 5.73 21.86 4.10
C LEU A 55 4.65 21.94 5.18
N LEU A 56 5.01 22.29 6.42
CA LEU A 56 4.06 22.58 7.50
C LEU A 56 3.43 23.96 7.33
N LEU A 57 4.27 24.99 7.11
CA LEU A 57 3.83 26.38 7.01
C LEU A 57 3.11 26.70 5.70
N ALA A 58 3.50 26.05 4.59
CA ALA A 58 2.91 26.29 3.27
C ALA A 58 2.38 24.98 2.65
N PRO A 59 1.13 24.57 2.98
CA PRO A 59 0.52 23.38 2.41
C PRO A 59 0.46 23.35 0.87
N ARG A 60 0.49 24.53 0.23
CA ARG A 60 0.58 24.67 -1.23
C ARG A 60 1.82 24.02 -1.84
N LEU A 61 2.90 23.86 -1.07
CA LEU A 61 4.13 23.22 -1.52
C LEU A 61 4.03 21.69 -1.62
N ARG A 62 3.01 21.08 -0.99
CA ARG A 62 2.81 19.61 -1.00
C ARG A 62 2.57 19.03 -2.40
N ARG A 63 2.11 19.85 -3.34
CA ARG A 63 2.02 19.47 -4.77
C ARG A 63 3.37 19.13 -5.40
N TYR A 64 4.46 19.69 -4.86
CA TYR A 64 5.84 19.48 -5.33
C TYR A 64 6.60 18.45 -4.50
N SER A 65 5.92 17.71 -3.60
CA SER A 65 6.51 16.73 -2.70
C SER A 65 7.58 15.82 -3.34
N PRO A 66 7.38 15.21 -4.53
CA PRO A 66 8.41 14.38 -5.14
C PRO A 66 9.75 15.11 -5.40
N ASN A 67 9.69 16.37 -5.87
CA ASN A 67 10.90 17.15 -6.13
C ASN A 67 11.53 17.66 -4.82
N LEU A 68 10.69 17.98 -3.83
CA LEU A 68 11.14 18.39 -2.51
C LEU A 68 11.80 17.23 -1.73
N GLN A 69 11.38 15.98 -1.96
CA GLN A 69 12.05 14.81 -1.40
C GLN A 69 13.50 14.70 -1.90
N LEU A 70 13.74 14.98 -3.18
CA LEU A 70 15.11 14.98 -3.71
C LEU A 70 15.93 16.09 -3.05
N LEU A 71 15.38 17.31 -2.98
CA LEU A 71 16.02 18.44 -2.30
C LEU A 71 16.34 18.15 -0.83
N ASN A 72 15.44 17.45 -0.13
CA ASN A 72 15.57 17.07 1.27
C ASN A 72 16.77 16.12 1.51
N VAL A 73 17.02 15.20 0.58
CA VAL A 73 18.02 14.13 0.75
C VAL A 73 19.37 14.51 0.14
N LEU A 74 19.39 15.38 -0.87
CA LEU A 74 20.59 15.78 -1.59
C LEU A 74 21.77 16.23 -0.69
N PRO A 75 21.59 17.11 0.30
CA PRO A 75 22.71 17.52 1.18
C PRO A 75 23.35 16.36 1.94
N THR A 76 22.53 15.42 2.43
CA THR A 76 23.01 14.22 3.12
C THR A 76 23.80 13.32 2.19
N ILE A 77 23.35 13.20 0.94
CA ILE A 77 24.01 12.42 -0.11
C ILE A 77 25.32 13.03 -0.55
N VAL A 78 25.41 14.36 -0.65
CA VAL A 78 26.67 15.06 -0.96
C VAL A 78 27.64 15.00 0.23
N ALA A 79 27.14 15.16 1.45
CA ALA A 79 27.96 15.12 2.65
C ALA A 79 28.60 13.75 2.89
N SER A 80 27.89 12.66 2.59
CA SER A 80 28.35 11.30 2.90
C SER A 80 29.69 10.94 2.24
N PRO A 81 29.89 11.04 0.91
CA PRO A 81 31.20 10.78 0.29
C PRO A 81 32.31 11.71 0.77
N ILE A 82 31.98 12.97 1.07
CA ILE A 82 32.96 13.92 1.61
C ILE A 82 33.48 13.43 2.97
N LEU A 83 32.58 12.94 3.84
CA LEU A 83 32.95 12.37 5.13
C LEU A 83 33.78 11.09 4.97
N VAL A 84 33.42 10.21 4.02
CA VAL A 84 34.18 8.99 3.69
C VAL A 84 35.62 9.34 3.31
N VAL A 85 35.81 10.23 2.34
CA VAL A 85 37.15 10.61 1.87
C VAL A 85 37.94 11.32 2.97
N ASN A 86 37.32 12.24 3.73
CA ASN A 86 37.98 12.93 4.85
C ASN A 86 38.40 11.97 5.98
N SER A 87 37.68 10.86 6.16
CA SER A 87 38.02 9.82 7.13
C SER A 87 39.18 8.91 6.68
N GLY A 88 39.75 9.14 5.49
CA GLY A 88 40.74 8.23 4.89
C GLY A 88 40.11 6.91 4.43
N ASN A 89 38.85 6.95 3.98
CA ASN A 89 38.06 5.78 3.58
C ASN A 89 37.90 4.74 4.69
N ASN A 90 37.72 5.19 5.92
CA ASN A 90 37.52 4.30 7.03
C ASN A 90 36.23 3.46 6.81
N PRO A 91 36.28 2.12 6.99
CA PRO A 91 35.16 1.23 6.70
C PRO A 91 33.84 1.60 7.39
N SER A 92 33.88 2.20 8.59
CA SER A 92 32.69 2.63 9.31
C SER A 92 31.93 3.73 8.58
N TYR A 93 32.64 4.65 7.93
CA TYR A 93 32.01 5.71 7.13
C TYR A 93 31.44 5.15 5.82
N ILE A 94 32.13 4.20 5.19
CA ILE A 94 31.62 3.53 3.99
C ILE A 94 30.34 2.75 4.34
N ALA A 95 30.34 1.99 5.43
CA ALA A 95 29.15 1.28 5.92
C ALA A 95 27.98 2.25 6.19
N GLY A 96 28.24 3.41 6.79
CA GLY A 96 27.23 4.46 6.97
C GLY A 96 26.62 4.95 5.65
N SER A 97 27.44 5.12 4.61
CA SER A 97 26.97 5.50 3.26
C SER A 97 26.09 4.44 2.60
N LEU A 98 26.35 3.15 2.87
CA LEU A 98 25.50 2.04 2.39
C LEU A 98 24.14 2.02 3.07
N VAL A 99 24.08 2.31 4.38
CA VAL A 99 22.80 2.47 5.10
C VAL A 99 21.99 3.62 4.51
N LEU A 100 22.66 4.73 4.14
CA LEU A 100 22.01 5.83 3.43
C LEU A 100 21.46 5.39 2.07
N ALA A 101 22.17 4.54 1.31
CA ALA A 101 21.68 4.00 0.03
C ALA A 101 20.38 3.20 0.19
N ILE A 102 20.26 2.39 1.25
CA ILE A 102 19.02 1.67 1.57
C ILE A 102 17.92 2.65 1.97
N GLY A 103 18.24 3.68 2.76
CA GLY A 103 17.31 4.74 3.12
C GLY A 103 16.75 5.46 1.89
N VAL A 104 17.62 5.85 0.96
CA VAL A 104 17.28 6.45 -0.34
C VAL A 104 16.34 5.55 -1.14
N GLN A 105 16.65 4.26 -1.26
CA GLN A 105 15.82 3.30 -1.99
C GLN A 105 14.37 3.29 -1.50
N GLN A 106 14.17 3.41 -0.19
CA GLN A 106 12.83 3.42 0.42
C GLN A 106 12.14 4.80 0.27
N ALA A 107 12.91 5.89 0.12
CA ALA A 107 12.41 7.25 0.01
C ALA A 107 11.83 7.59 -1.37
N PHE A 108 12.40 7.02 -2.43
CA PHE A 108 12.04 7.37 -3.80
C PHE A 108 11.15 6.31 -4.45
N TYR A 109 10.06 6.76 -5.08
CA TYR A 109 9.15 5.91 -5.84
C TYR A 109 9.47 5.89 -7.34
N ARG A 110 10.36 6.79 -7.80
CA ARG A 110 10.73 6.96 -9.20
C ARG A 110 12.18 6.51 -9.41
N THR A 111 12.40 5.65 -10.39
CA THR A 111 13.74 5.15 -10.74
C THR A 111 14.69 6.29 -11.13
N ARG A 112 14.18 7.36 -11.77
CA ARG A 112 14.98 8.55 -12.11
C ARG A 112 15.63 9.19 -10.89
N ASP A 113 14.89 9.36 -9.80
CA ASP A 113 15.39 10.05 -8.61
C ASP A 113 16.51 9.23 -7.95
N PHE A 114 16.39 7.90 -7.97
CA PHE A 114 17.46 7.01 -7.52
C PHE A 114 18.71 7.13 -8.40
N ILE A 115 18.56 7.18 -9.73
CA ILE A 115 19.70 7.37 -10.65
C ILE A 115 20.40 8.70 -10.36
N ILE A 116 19.64 9.77 -10.13
CA ILE A 116 20.21 11.07 -9.77
C ILE A 116 21.02 10.96 -8.49
N VAL A 117 20.49 10.29 -7.46
CA VAL A 117 21.21 10.08 -6.20
C VAL A 117 22.48 9.27 -6.42
N LEU A 118 22.41 8.13 -7.13
CA LEU A 118 23.57 7.30 -7.45
C LEU A 118 24.67 8.09 -8.16
N VAL A 119 24.32 8.80 -9.23
CA VAL A 119 25.27 9.61 -10.02
C VAL A 119 25.84 10.74 -9.17
N THR A 120 25.03 11.37 -8.32
CA THR A 120 25.50 12.43 -7.41
C THR A 120 26.47 11.88 -6.38
N THR A 121 26.15 10.76 -5.73
CA THR A 121 27.02 10.12 -4.73
C THR A 121 28.38 9.78 -5.34
N LEU A 122 28.39 9.01 -6.44
CA LEU A 122 29.62 8.57 -7.09
C LEU A 122 30.37 9.75 -7.70
N GLY A 123 29.66 10.70 -8.30
CA GLY A 123 30.26 11.89 -8.88
C GLY A 123 30.96 12.76 -7.84
N VAL A 124 30.33 12.97 -6.68
CA VAL A 124 30.94 13.69 -5.56
C VAL A 124 32.13 12.91 -5.00
N GLU A 125 32.02 11.59 -4.84
CA GLU A 125 33.12 10.74 -4.38
C GLU A 125 34.35 10.85 -5.29
N VAL A 126 34.14 10.67 -6.61
CA VAL A 126 35.18 10.77 -7.63
C VAL A 126 35.80 12.17 -7.64
N LEU A 127 34.97 13.22 -7.73
CA LEU A 127 35.43 14.59 -7.85
C LEU A 127 36.20 15.03 -6.60
N TYR A 128 35.66 14.76 -5.42
CA TYR A 128 36.28 15.15 -4.16
C TYR A 128 37.58 14.38 -3.90
N SER A 129 37.62 13.09 -4.26
CA SER A 129 38.84 12.27 -4.20
C SER A 129 39.93 12.76 -5.16
N ALA A 130 39.54 13.23 -6.35
CA ALA A 130 40.46 13.82 -7.32
C ALA A 130 41.04 15.15 -6.82
N ILE A 131 40.19 16.03 -6.27
CA ILE A 131 40.62 17.31 -5.66
C ILE A 131 41.61 17.07 -4.51
N ARG A 132 41.38 16.03 -3.71
CA ARG A 132 42.29 15.63 -2.61
C ARG A 132 43.55 14.90 -3.06
N GLY A 133 43.71 14.61 -4.36
CA GLY A 133 44.89 13.91 -4.90
C GLY A 133 44.98 12.43 -4.52
N VAL A 134 43.93 11.85 -3.95
CA VAL A 134 43.92 10.46 -3.44
C VAL A 134 43.19 9.49 -4.37
N PHE A 135 42.64 9.96 -5.50
CA PHE A 135 41.76 9.17 -6.39
C PHE A 135 42.28 7.78 -6.73
N PHE A 136 43.55 7.65 -7.12
CA PHE A 136 44.17 6.38 -7.50
C PHE A 136 44.68 5.54 -6.32
N SER A 137 44.36 5.91 -5.08
CA SER A 137 44.69 5.08 -3.92
C SER A 137 43.84 3.81 -3.90
N PRO A 138 44.40 2.64 -3.55
CA PRO A 138 43.62 1.40 -3.45
C PRO A 138 42.42 1.52 -2.50
N ALA A 139 42.56 2.31 -1.42
CA ALA A 139 41.48 2.57 -0.48
C ALA A 139 40.30 3.31 -1.10
N ASN A 140 40.55 4.34 -1.93
CA ASN A 140 39.48 5.07 -2.64
C ASN A 140 38.81 4.20 -3.70
N LEU A 141 39.58 3.41 -4.45
CA LEU A 141 39.01 2.50 -5.46
C LEU A 141 38.09 1.46 -4.80
N ASN A 142 38.49 0.94 -3.63
CA ASN A 142 37.66 0.03 -2.84
C ASN A 142 36.40 0.74 -2.30
N ALA A 143 36.52 1.96 -1.79
CA ALA A 143 35.37 2.75 -1.33
C ALA A 143 34.37 2.97 -2.47
N LEU A 144 34.83 3.38 -3.64
CA LEU A 144 34.01 3.61 -4.81
C LEU A 144 33.31 2.33 -5.29
N ALA A 145 34.02 1.20 -5.31
CA ALA A 145 33.47 -0.10 -5.68
C ALA A 145 32.41 -0.58 -4.67
N LEU A 146 32.65 -0.37 -3.37
CA LEU A 146 31.72 -0.78 -2.32
C LEU A 146 30.47 0.10 -2.33
N THR A 147 30.63 1.42 -2.44
CA THR A 147 29.53 2.37 -2.57
C THR A 147 28.71 2.07 -3.83
N GLY A 148 29.37 1.93 -4.98
CA GLY A 148 28.71 1.62 -6.26
C GLY A 148 27.94 0.30 -6.23
N SER A 149 28.55 -0.79 -5.72
CA SER A 149 27.88 -2.08 -5.59
C SER A 149 26.70 -2.03 -4.61
N GLY A 150 26.83 -1.30 -3.50
CA GLY A 150 25.74 -1.09 -2.55
C GLY A 150 24.53 -0.38 -3.14
N PHE A 151 24.76 0.70 -3.88
CA PHE A 151 23.68 1.37 -4.61
C PHE A 151 23.10 0.51 -5.73
N PHE A 152 23.90 -0.32 -6.41
CA PHE A 152 23.40 -1.25 -7.41
C PHE A 152 22.46 -2.31 -6.78
N VAL A 153 22.85 -2.88 -5.64
CA VAL A 153 22.01 -3.81 -4.88
C VAL A 153 20.71 -3.12 -4.44
N ALA A 154 20.80 -1.91 -3.90
CA ALA A 154 19.63 -1.13 -3.50
C ALA A 154 18.71 -0.83 -4.70
N MET A 155 19.26 -0.52 -5.87
CA MET A 155 18.48 -0.34 -7.10
C MET A 155 17.73 -1.62 -7.47
N ALA A 156 18.44 -2.76 -7.53
CA ALA A 156 17.86 -4.04 -7.91
C ALA A 156 16.72 -4.45 -6.95
N ALA A 157 16.93 -4.29 -5.64
CA ALA A 157 15.91 -4.51 -4.62
C ALA A 157 14.72 -3.56 -4.77
N GLY A 158 14.97 -2.30 -5.14
CA GLY A 158 13.92 -1.30 -5.39
C GLY A 158 13.04 -1.66 -6.58
N ILE A 159 13.66 -2.09 -7.69
CA ILE A 159 12.96 -2.56 -8.90
C ILE A 159 12.12 -3.80 -8.57
N LEU A 160 12.68 -4.78 -7.85
CA LEU A 160 11.96 -5.99 -7.44
C LEU A 160 10.75 -5.65 -6.58
N ARG A 161 10.91 -4.78 -5.58
CA ARG A 161 9.82 -4.31 -4.73
C ARG A 161 8.69 -3.68 -5.55
N LEU A 162 9.03 -2.82 -6.51
CA LEU A 162 8.03 -2.19 -7.38
C LEU A 162 7.30 -3.23 -8.25
N ARG A 163 8.00 -4.26 -8.72
CA ARG A 163 7.40 -5.37 -9.49
C ARG A 163 6.45 -6.20 -8.62
N VAL A 164 6.87 -6.60 -7.43
CA VAL A 164 6.02 -7.35 -6.47
C VAL A 164 4.76 -6.55 -6.13
N GLN A 165 4.88 -5.25 -5.86
CA GLN A 165 3.73 -4.40 -5.58
C GLN A 165 2.77 -4.26 -6.75
N ARG A 166 3.26 -4.27 -8.00
CA ARG A 166 2.40 -4.27 -9.19
C ARG A 166 1.64 -5.58 -9.31
N ASN A 167 2.35 -6.70 -9.20
CA ASN A 167 1.76 -8.04 -9.26
C ASN A 167 0.70 -8.24 -8.17
N GLU A 168 0.96 -7.80 -6.93
CA GLU A 168 -0.01 -7.88 -5.85
C GLU A 168 -1.28 -7.07 -6.15
N ARG A 169 -1.16 -5.88 -6.73
CA ARG A 169 -2.34 -5.04 -7.08
C ARG A 169 -3.18 -5.69 -8.17
N GLU A 170 -2.52 -6.24 -9.19
CA GLU A 170 -3.18 -6.96 -10.28
C GLU A 170 -3.89 -8.20 -9.75
N LEU A 171 -3.21 -9.02 -8.94
CA LEU A 171 -3.78 -10.20 -8.33
C LEU A 171 -4.98 -9.87 -7.42
N ARG A 172 -4.87 -8.81 -6.60
CA ARG A 172 -5.99 -8.34 -5.77
C ARG A 172 -7.19 -7.89 -6.61
N SER A 173 -6.97 -7.28 -7.77
CA SER A 173 -8.05 -6.93 -8.70
C SER A 173 -8.73 -8.18 -9.23
N ILE A 174 -7.96 -9.13 -9.76
CA ILE A 174 -8.49 -10.38 -10.34
C ILE A 174 -9.27 -11.17 -9.29
N VAL A 175 -8.73 -11.31 -8.08
CA VAL A 175 -9.42 -11.99 -6.97
C VAL A 175 -10.74 -11.29 -6.67
N ARG A 176 -10.75 -9.95 -6.56
CA ARG A 176 -11.98 -9.18 -6.31
C ARG A 176 -13.03 -9.40 -7.39
N ASP A 177 -12.62 -9.37 -8.65
CA ASP A 177 -13.53 -9.54 -9.79
C ASP A 177 -14.11 -10.96 -9.83
N ARG A 178 -13.27 -11.98 -9.63
CA ARG A 178 -13.72 -13.39 -9.56
C ARG A 178 -14.58 -13.68 -8.35
N THR A 179 -14.28 -13.11 -7.19
CA THR A 179 -15.14 -13.24 -6.00
C THR A 179 -16.51 -12.63 -6.25
N ARG A 180 -16.56 -11.49 -6.96
CA ARG A 180 -17.84 -10.86 -7.33
C ARG A 180 -18.64 -11.73 -8.30
N GLU A 181 -18.04 -12.19 -9.38
CA GLU A 181 -18.68 -13.08 -10.37
C GLU A 181 -19.20 -14.36 -9.71
N LEU A 182 -18.40 -14.99 -8.85
CA LEU A 182 -18.80 -16.18 -8.11
C LEU A 182 -19.98 -15.89 -7.18
N SER A 183 -19.97 -14.76 -6.49
CA SER A 183 -21.08 -14.36 -5.61
C SER A 183 -22.39 -14.12 -6.37
N GLU A 184 -22.31 -13.49 -7.54
CA GLU A 184 -23.47 -13.23 -8.42
C GLU A 184 -24.01 -14.55 -9.00
N ALA A 185 -23.14 -15.44 -9.45
CA ALA A 185 -23.52 -16.76 -9.94
C ALA A 185 -24.14 -17.63 -8.84
N ASN A 186 -23.57 -17.61 -7.63
CA ASN A 186 -24.09 -18.37 -6.50
C ASN A 186 -25.47 -17.85 -6.06
N ALA A 187 -25.67 -16.53 -6.01
CA ALA A 187 -26.98 -15.94 -5.74
C ALA A 187 -28.04 -16.34 -6.78
N LYS A 188 -27.67 -16.34 -8.07
CA LYS A 188 -28.57 -16.80 -9.14
C LYS A 188 -28.88 -18.29 -9.05
N LEU A 189 -27.91 -19.12 -8.69
CA LEU A 189 -28.12 -20.55 -8.44
C LEU A 189 -29.04 -20.78 -7.23
N GLU A 190 -28.87 -20.03 -6.15
CA GLU A 190 -29.77 -20.08 -4.99
C GLU A 190 -31.21 -19.73 -5.41
N GLU A 191 -31.41 -18.63 -6.15
CA GLU A 191 -32.71 -18.23 -6.67
C GLU A 191 -33.35 -19.30 -7.56
N MET A 192 -32.59 -19.91 -8.47
CA MET A 192 -33.08 -21.00 -9.32
C MET A 192 -33.37 -22.28 -8.52
N SER A 193 -32.61 -22.58 -7.47
CA SER A 193 -32.78 -23.80 -6.65
C SER A 193 -34.06 -23.81 -5.81
N VAL A 194 -34.62 -22.63 -5.56
CA VAL A 194 -35.84 -22.39 -4.77
C VAL A 194 -37.11 -22.72 -5.55
N THR A 195 -37.03 -22.88 -6.88
CA THR A 195 -38.17 -23.11 -7.77
C THR A 195 -37.98 -24.43 -8.51
N ASP A 196 -38.97 -25.33 -8.47
CA ASP A 196 -38.89 -26.61 -9.18
C ASP A 196 -39.16 -26.40 -10.67
N PRO A 197 -38.20 -26.70 -11.57
CA PRO A 197 -38.30 -26.36 -12.99
C PRO A 197 -39.36 -27.17 -13.74
N LEU A 198 -39.84 -28.29 -13.17
CA LEU A 198 -40.87 -29.14 -13.81
C LEU A 198 -42.29 -28.62 -13.57
N THR A 199 -42.51 -27.87 -12.49
CA THR A 199 -43.85 -27.43 -12.05
C THR A 199 -44.00 -25.91 -11.94
N GLY A 200 -42.90 -25.15 -11.90
CA GLY A 200 -42.91 -23.70 -11.65
C GLY A 200 -43.29 -23.33 -10.21
N LEU A 201 -43.55 -24.33 -9.37
CA LEU A 201 -43.90 -24.18 -7.96
C LEU A 201 -42.62 -24.09 -7.10
N ARG A 202 -42.77 -23.58 -5.87
CA ARG A 202 -41.64 -23.49 -4.93
C ARG A 202 -41.18 -24.89 -4.53
N ASN A 203 -39.88 -25.14 -4.64
CA ASN A 203 -39.29 -26.46 -4.40
C ASN A 203 -39.37 -26.84 -2.91
N ARG A 204 -39.27 -28.15 -2.61
CA ARG A 204 -39.25 -28.72 -1.25
C ARG A 204 -38.27 -28.02 -0.30
N ARG A 205 -37.15 -27.49 -0.83
CA ARG A 205 -36.15 -26.73 -0.05
C ARG A 205 -36.68 -25.37 0.43
N PHE A 206 -37.48 -24.69 -0.39
CA PHE A 206 -38.18 -23.47 0.02
C PHE A 206 -39.22 -23.78 1.09
N LEU A 207 -40.00 -24.85 0.84
CA LEU A 207 -41.04 -25.32 1.74
C LEU A 207 -40.47 -25.61 3.13
N ALA A 208 -39.35 -26.35 3.21
CA ALA A 208 -38.68 -26.68 4.47
C ALA A 208 -38.14 -25.44 5.22
N GLN A 209 -37.63 -24.42 4.51
CA GLN A 209 -37.09 -23.21 5.14
C GLN A 209 -38.16 -22.26 5.68
N HIS A 210 -39.34 -22.22 5.06
CA HIS A 210 -40.40 -21.27 5.42
C HIS A 210 -41.53 -21.92 6.23
N LEU A 211 -41.70 -23.26 6.19
CA LEU A 211 -42.75 -23.93 6.97
C LEU A 211 -42.63 -23.65 8.46
N GLU A 212 -41.44 -23.79 9.04
CA GLU A 212 -41.26 -23.61 10.48
C GLU A 212 -41.61 -22.18 10.93
N PHE A 213 -41.28 -21.19 10.09
CA PHE A 213 -41.56 -19.79 10.38
C PHE A 213 -43.05 -19.46 10.24
N GLU A 214 -43.71 -19.99 9.20
CA GLU A 214 -45.14 -19.81 8.99
C GLU A 214 -45.98 -20.59 10.03
N VAL A 215 -45.56 -21.80 10.39
CA VAL A 215 -46.18 -22.60 11.46
C VAL A 215 -46.01 -21.90 12.81
N ALA A 216 -44.83 -21.38 13.14
CA ALA A 216 -44.64 -20.60 14.36
C ALA A 216 -45.46 -19.30 14.37
N ALA A 217 -45.60 -18.62 13.23
CA ALA A 217 -46.43 -17.42 13.10
C ALA A 217 -47.94 -17.74 13.17
N ALA A 218 -48.37 -18.89 12.65
CA ALA A 218 -49.74 -19.38 12.77
C ALA A 218 -50.05 -19.78 14.22
N LEU A 219 -49.18 -20.55 14.87
CA LEU A 219 -49.30 -20.95 16.28
C LEU A 219 -49.42 -19.74 17.22
N ARG A 220 -48.65 -18.66 16.96
CA ARG A 220 -48.76 -17.41 17.73
C ARG A 220 -50.07 -16.65 17.50
N ARG A 221 -50.70 -16.79 16.33
CA ARG A 221 -51.97 -16.14 16.00
C ARG A 221 -53.19 -16.91 16.49
N THR A 222 -53.13 -18.23 16.48
CA THR A 222 -54.26 -19.09 16.84
C THR A 222 -54.24 -19.53 18.31
N GLY A 223 -53.08 -19.42 18.99
CA GLY A 223 -52.95 -19.71 20.42
C GLY A 223 -53.08 -21.19 20.80
N ASP A 224 -53.29 -22.08 19.85
CA ASP A 224 -53.43 -23.52 20.04
C ASP A 224 -52.68 -24.28 18.95
N VAL A 225 -52.18 -25.47 19.28
CA VAL A 225 -51.41 -26.32 18.35
C VAL A 225 -52.39 -27.06 17.44
N PRO A 226 -52.58 -26.66 16.16
CA PRO A 226 -53.55 -27.32 15.31
C PRO A 226 -52.93 -28.59 14.74
N ASP A 227 -53.74 -29.64 14.69
CA ASP A 227 -53.43 -30.90 14.03
C ASP A 227 -53.05 -30.65 12.56
N ALA A 228 -52.00 -31.35 12.09
CA ALA A 228 -51.28 -31.01 10.87
C ALA A 228 -52.17 -30.99 9.60
N ASP A 229 -53.27 -31.74 9.61
CA ASP A 229 -54.22 -31.85 8.51
C ASP A 229 -55.09 -30.59 8.32
N LEU A 230 -55.29 -29.77 9.36
CA LEU A 230 -56.19 -28.60 9.31
C LEU A 230 -55.54 -27.36 8.66
N LEU A 231 -54.21 -27.27 8.71
CA LEU A 231 -53.46 -26.16 8.10
C LEU A 231 -53.46 -26.23 6.57
N PHE A 232 -53.49 -27.42 5.97
CA PHE A 232 -53.48 -27.59 4.52
C PHE A 232 -54.82 -27.14 3.88
N PHE A 233 -55.95 -27.34 4.57
CA PHE A 233 -57.29 -27.07 4.03
C PHE A 233 -57.68 -25.58 4.06
N SER A 234 -57.20 -24.81 5.04
CA SER A 234 -57.54 -23.38 5.16
C SER A 234 -56.86 -22.50 4.10
N SER A 235 -55.69 -22.90 3.59
CA SER A 235 -54.94 -22.12 2.59
C SER A 235 -55.46 -22.29 1.14
N THR A 236 -56.14 -23.39 0.82
CA THR A 236 -56.65 -23.67 -0.54
C THR A 236 -58.07 -23.16 -0.79
N SER A 237 -58.82 -22.84 0.26
CA SER A 237 -60.22 -22.39 0.17
C SER A 237 -60.41 -20.91 -0.17
N THR A 238 -59.35 -20.09 -0.14
CA THR A 238 -59.44 -18.64 -0.46
C THR A 238 -59.40 -18.32 -1.95
N THR A 239 -59.05 -19.26 -2.83
CA THR A 239 -58.96 -19.02 -4.28
C THR A 239 -60.26 -19.33 -5.05
N SER A 240 -61.28 -19.90 -4.40
CA SER A 240 -62.53 -20.34 -5.06
C SER A 240 -63.74 -19.53 -4.59
N LYS A 241 -63.80 -18.23 -4.92
CA LYS A 241 -65.06 -17.45 -4.85
C LYS A 241 -65.02 -16.18 -5.71
N ARG A 242 -65.08 -16.34 -7.04
CA ARG A 242 -65.73 -15.37 -7.94
C ARG A 242 -66.50 -16.13 -9.01
N SER A 243 -67.76 -16.41 -8.72
CA SER A 243 -68.79 -16.73 -9.71
C SER A 243 -69.93 -15.75 -9.51
N THR A 244 -70.32 -15.04 -10.56
CA THR A 244 -71.66 -14.45 -10.71
C THR A 244 -72.03 -14.49 -12.18
N ILE A 245 -73.01 -15.35 -12.50
CA ILE A 245 -73.84 -15.28 -13.71
C ILE A 245 -75.18 -14.69 -13.26
N PRO A 246 -75.85 -13.87 -14.08
CA PRO A 246 -77.28 -14.14 -14.33
C PRO A 246 -77.72 -13.93 -15.79
N THR A 247 -78.23 -15.02 -16.37
CA THR A 247 -79.51 -15.23 -17.07
C THR A 247 -80.16 -14.12 -17.94
N ALA A 248 -80.15 -14.40 -19.27
CA ALA A 248 -81.19 -14.30 -20.33
C ALA A 248 -82.12 -13.08 -20.51
N ILE A 249 -82.14 -12.52 -21.73
CA ILE A 249 -83.35 -12.12 -22.50
C ILE A 249 -83.09 -12.43 -24.00
N THR A 250 -84.18 -12.82 -24.67
CA THR A 250 -84.48 -13.51 -25.94
C THR A 250 -83.98 -12.93 -27.28
N PRO A 251 -84.12 -13.69 -28.39
CA PRO A 251 -83.48 -13.43 -29.68
C PRO A 251 -84.38 -12.62 -30.63
N GLU A 252 -83.89 -12.48 -31.86
CA GLU A 252 -84.58 -12.32 -33.15
C GLU A 252 -84.29 -11.05 -33.98
N ILE A 253 -83.77 -11.36 -35.18
CA ILE A 253 -83.78 -10.67 -36.49
C ILE A 253 -82.55 -9.81 -36.82
#